data_AF-A0A101ENW5-F1
#
_entry.id   AF-A0A101ENW5-F1
#
_cell.length_a   1.000
_cell.length_b   1.000
_cell.length_c   1.000
_cell.angle_alpha   90.00
_cell.angle_beta   90.00
_cell.angle_gamma   90.00
#
_symmetry.space_group_name_H-M   'P 1'
#
loop_
_entity.id
_entity.type
_entity.pdbx_description
1 polymer ?
#
loop_
_entity_poly.entity_id
_entity_poly.type
_entity_poly.pdbx_seq_one_letter_code
_entity_poly.pdbx_strand_id
1 'polypeptide(L)'
;MNTNIKTIIMIFAIGMFVLVGGITAVVGAKTKDDTALQFALVMANIVMVSIIALQAIATAEAVEQAKKQAELMNQSLLEMKKQRLNIEEFKNSLMPYLRSVILTLEANSKRKDYDIITDPYLYVLQGYRRGTRAKYLSPAEEGLVWRISVFIKKFLELRGLSWQRFEEYNKLVSKFKDSKTSQSEKPGLATRIKEKSKELLKTVESIFDEVEKMSNKELEEEILKILEA
;
A
#
# COMPACT_ATOMS: atom_id res chain seq x y z
N MET A 1 -40.33 18.21 -38.42
CA MET A 1 -39.86 18.28 -37.02
C MET A 1 -38.79 17.24 -36.64
N ASN A 2 -38.58 16.16 -37.42
CA ASN A 2 -37.66 15.06 -37.06
C ASN A 2 -36.18 15.27 -37.51
N THR A 3 -35.95 16.16 -38.48
CA THR A 3 -34.62 16.41 -39.05
C THR A 3 -33.75 17.31 -38.16
N ASN A 4 -34.36 18.26 -37.46
CA ASN A 4 -33.65 19.21 -36.59
C ASN A 4 -33.10 18.53 -35.34
N ILE A 5 -33.83 17.59 -34.73
CA ILE A 5 -33.37 16.85 -33.55
C ILE A 5 -32.18 15.95 -33.89
N LYS A 6 -32.24 15.21 -35.02
CA LYS A 6 -31.11 14.38 -35.47
C LYS A 6 -29.87 15.21 -35.78
N THR A 7 -30.05 16.38 -36.39
CA THR A 7 -28.94 17.28 -36.71
C THR A 7 -28.32 17.88 -35.44
N ILE A 8 -29.13 18.26 -34.45
CA ILE A 8 -28.67 18.76 -33.15
C ILE A 8 -27.89 17.67 -32.39
N ILE A 9 -28.39 16.42 -32.37
CA ILE A 9 -27.71 15.29 -31.73
C ILE A 9 -26.37 15.00 -32.43
N MET A 10 -26.33 15.05 -33.76
CA MET A 10 -25.10 14.83 -34.53
C MET A 10 -24.06 15.92 -34.30
N ILE A 11 -24.46 17.19 -34.25
CA ILE A 11 -23.58 18.33 -33.93
C ILE A 11 -23.04 18.20 -32.50
N PHE A 12 -23.88 17.78 -31.55
CA PHE A 12 -23.47 17.60 -30.17
C PHE A 12 -22.50 16.41 -30.00
N ALA A 13 -22.74 15.30 -30.71
CA ALA A 13 -21.86 14.13 -30.71
C ALA A 13 -20.49 14.45 -31.32
N ILE A 14 -20.45 15.19 -32.44
CA ILE A 14 -19.20 15.64 -33.07
C ILE A 14 -18.46 16.62 -32.15
N GLY A 15 -19.16 17.60 -31.57
CA GLY A 15 -18.57 18.56 -30.62
C GLY A 15 -17.97 17.88 -29.39
N MET A 16 -18.61 16.84 -28.88
CA MET A 16 -18.10 16.04 -27.76
C MET A 16 -16.93 15.12 -28.15
N PHE A 17 -16.94 14.55 -29.36
CA PHE A 17 -15.80 13.76 -29.86
C PHE A 17 -14.54 14.62 -30.03
N VAL A 18 -14.71 15.87 -30.46
CA VAL A 18 -13.64 16.86 -30.54
C VAL A 18 -13.16 17.29 -29.14
N LEU A 19 -14.08 17.43 -28.17
CA LEU A 19 -13.72 17.72 -26.77
C LEU A 19 -12.95 16.58 -26.10
N VAL A 20 -13.42 15.32 -26.25
CA VAL A 20 -12.73 14.14 -25.73
C VAL A 20 -11.38 13.97 -26.43
N GLY A 21 -11.32 14.06 -27.76
CA GLY A 21 -10.06 14.02 -28.51
C GLY A 21 -9.10 15.14 -28.12
N GLY A 22 -9.61 16.34 -27.87
CA GLY A 22 -8.84 17.49 -27.41
C GLY A 22 -8.30 17.34 -25.99
N ILE A 23 -9.11 16.85 -25.04
CA ILE A 23 -8.67 16.55 -23.68
C ILE A 23 -7.63 15.42 -23.70
N THR A 24 -7.85 14.38 -24.50
CA THR A 24 -6.91 13.25 -24.62
C THR A 24 -5.58 13.69 -25.25
N ALA A 25 -5.61 14.59 -26.23
CA ALA A 25 -4.41 15.16 -26.85
C ALA A 25 -3.67 16.13 -25.91
N VAL A 26 -4.39 16.95 -25.14
CA VAL A 26 -3.78 17.90 -24.18
C VAL A 26 -3.19 17.18 -22.97
N VAL A 27 -3.85 16.12 -22.48
CA VAL A 27 -3.32 15.24 -21.41
C VAL A 27 -2.16 14.40 -21.95
N GLY A 28 -2.26 13.83 -23.16
CA GLY A 28 -1.17 13.08 -23.79
C GLY A 28 0.08 13.91 -24.12
N ALA A 29 -0.07 15.21 -24.39
CA ALA A 29 1.05 16.10 -24.70
C ALA A 29 1.72 16.71 -23.46
N LYS A 30 1.10 16.68 -22.27
CA LYS A 30 1.63 17.37 -21.07
C LYS A 30 1.85 16.50 -19.83
N THR A 31 1.40 15.24 -19.79
CA THR A 31 1.57 14.39 -18.59
C THR A 31 2.20 13.05 -18.93
N LYS A 32 3.32 12.74 -18.26
CA LYS A 32 3.91 11.38 -18.16
C LYS A 32 3.21 10.52 -17.10
N ASP A 33 2.20 11.07 -16.41
CA ASP A 33 1.54 10.43 -15.27
C ASP A 33 0.28 9.65 -15.68
N ASP A 34 0.34 8.35 -15.42
CA ASP A 34 -0.67 7.33 -15.73
C ASP A 34 -2.03 7.57 -15.02
N THR A 35 -2.00 8.29 -13.89
CA THR A 35 -3.20 8.65 -13.10
C THR A 35 -4.11 9.66 -13.81
N ALA A 36 -3.54 10.60 -14.56
CA ALA A 36 -4.31 11.56 -15.36
C ALA A 36 -4.94 10.86 -16.57
N LEU A 37 -4.24 9.89 -17.15
CA LEU A 37 -4.74 9.03 -18.23
C LEU A 37 -5.89 8.15 -17.75
N GLN A 38 -5.77 7.53 -16.57
CA GLN A 38 -6.84 6.74 -15.95
C GLN A 38 -8.05 7.60 -15.58
N PHE A 39 -7.86 8.81 -15.05
CA PHE A 39 -8.96 9.72 -14.76
C PHE A 39 -9.65 10.20 -16.06
N ALA A 40 -8.89 10.46 -17.11
CA ALA A 40 -9.41 10.79 -18.43
C ALA A 40 -10.19 9.62 -19.06
N LEU A 41 -9.72 8.38 -18.89
CA LEU A 41 -10.43 7.16 -19.30
C LEU A 41 -11.74 6.97 -18.52
N VAL A 42 -11.74 7.21 -17.20
CA VAL A 42 -12.95 7.15 -16.38
C VAL A 42 -13.95 8.21 -16.82
N MET A 43 -13.50 9.44 -17.07
CA MET A 43 -14.36 10.52 -17.56
C MET A 43 -14.88 10.24 -18.98
N ALA A 44 -14.05 9.68 -19.86
CA ALA A 44 -14.46 9.25 -21.20
C ALA A 44 -15.50 8.13 -21.13
N ASN A 45 -15.36 7.19 -20.20
CA ASN A 45 -16.36 6.15 -19.96
C ASN A 45 -17.66 6.71 -19.38
N ILE A 46 -17.62 7.67 -18.44
CA ILE A 46 -18.82 8.34 -17.92
C ILE A 46 -19.54 9.10 -19.04
N VAL A 47 -18.80 9.78 -19.91
CA VAL A 47 -19.34 10.45 -21.08
C VAL A 47 -19.95 9.45 -22.07
N MET A 48 -19.27 8.33 -22.33
CA MET A 48 -19.76 7.28 -23.22
C MET A 48 -21.05 6.64 -22.67
N VAL A 49 -21.11 6.36 -21.36
CA VAL A 49 -22.32 5.87 -20.67
C VAL A 49 -23.44 6.90 -20.74
N SER A 50 -23.12 8.20 -20.63
CA SER A 50 -24.11 9.28 -20.78
C SER A 50 -24.67 9.37 -22.20
N ILE A 51 -23.84 9.12 -23.22
CA ILE A 51 -24.25 9.04 -24.64
C ILE A 51 -25.10 7.79 -24.89
N ILE A 52 -24.72 6.64 -24.33
CA ILE A 52 -25.50 5.41 -24.38
C ILE A 52 -26.85 5.64 -23.70
N ALA A 53 -26.89 6.30 -22.55
CA ALA A 53 -28.14 6.67 -21.87
C ALA A 53 -29.00 7.63 -22.71
N LEU A 54 -28.40 8.63 -23.37
CA LEU A 54 -29.08 9.55 -24.30
C LEU A 54 -29.61 8.85 -25.56
N GLN A 55 -28.88 7.89 -26.11
CA GLN A 55 -29.35 7.02 -27.21
C GLN A 55 -30.41 6.01 -26.71
N ALA A 56 -30.31 5.57 -25.46
CA ALA A 56 -31.23 4.62 -24.82
C ALA A 56 -32.57 5.24 -24.42
N ILE A 57 -32.71 6.58 -24.33
CA ILE A 57 -34.03 7.24 -24.22
C ILE A 57 -34.94 6.85 -25.41
N ALA A 58 -34.39 6.30 -26.50
CA ALA A 58 -35.16 5.77 -27.63
C ALA A 58 -35.57 4.29 -27.51
N THR A 59 -35.03 3.48 -26.58
CA THR A 59 -35.31 2.02 -26.50
C THR A 59 -35.18 1.45 -25.07
N ALA A 60 -36.25 0.80 -24.59
CA ALA A 60 -36.36 0.28 -23.21
C ALA A 60 -35.29 -0.78 -22.84
N GLU A 61 -34.89 -1.64 -23.79
CA GLU A 61 -33.85 -2.67 -23.56
C GLU A 61 -32.46 -2.05 -23.32
N ALA A 62 -32.16 -0.92 -23.97
CA ALA A 62 -30.89 -0.22 -23.81
C ALA A 62 -30.78 0.46 -22.43
N VAL A 63 -31.91 0.92 -21.87
CA VAL A 63 -31.96 1.45 -20.49
C VAL A 63 -31.72 0.34 -19.47
N GLU A 64 -32.28 -0.84 -19.68
CA GLU A 64 -32.07 -1.98 -18.79
C GLU A 64 -30.60 -2.47 -18.83
N GLN A 65 -29.99 -2.49 -20.02
CA GLN A 65 -28.57 -2.80 -20.18
C GLN A 65 -27.65 -1.74 -19.55
N ALA A 66 -27.93 -0.44 -19.76
CA ALA A 66 -27.16 0.64 -19.14
C ALA A 66 -27.27 0.61 -17.61
N LYS A 67 -28.44 0.29 -17.06
CA LYS A 67 -28.64 0.13 -15.61
C LYS A 67 -27.82 -1.04 -15.06
N LYS A 68 -27.84 -2.20 -15.72
CA LYS A 68 -26.99 -3.36 -15.36
C LYS A 68 -25.50 -3.03 -15.45
N GLN A 69 -25.09 -2.30 -16.48
CA GLN A 69 -23.70 -1.90 -16.67
C GLN A 69 -23.25 -0.89 -15.60
N ALA A 70 -24.11 0.04 -15.20
CA ALA A 70 -23.85 0.97 -14.09
C ALA A 70 -23.79 0.26 -12.73
N GLU A 71 -24.66 -0.74 -12.48
CA GLU A 71 -24.63 -1.56 -11.27
C GLU A 71 -23.32 -2.37 -11.16
N LEU A 72 -22.92 -3.04 -12.25
CA LEU A 72 -21.65 -3.77 -12.33
C LEU A 72 -20.45 -2.83 -12.13
N MET A 73 -20.48 -1.64 -12.74
CA MET A 73 -19.43 -0.64 -12.58
C MET A 73 -19.35 -0.14 -11.13
N ASN A 74 -20.48 0.09 -10.46
CA ASN A 74 -20.50 0.51 -9.07
C ASN A 74 -19.97 -0.59 -8.13
N GLN A 75 -20.33 -1.86 -8.38
CA GLN A 75 -19.77 -3.00 -7.66
C GLN A 75 -18.26 -3.09 -7.84
N SER A 76 -17.78 -2.97 -9.08
CA SER A 76 -16.34 -2.95 -9.39
C SER A 76 -15.62 -1.79 -8.68
N LEU A 77 -16.19 -0.58 -8.68
CA LEU A 77 -15.63 0.57 -7.97
C LEU A 77 -15.57 0.34 -6.45
N LEU A 78 -16.59 -0.29 -5.87
CA LEU A 78 -16.61 -0.66 -4.45
C LEU A 78 -15.55 -1.72 -4.11
N GLU A 79 -15.35 -2.71 -4.98
CA GLU A 79 -14.31 -3.73 -4.82
C GLU A 79 -12.91 -3.14 -4.96
N MET A 80 -12.68 -2.30 -5.97
CA MET A 80 -11.43 -1.54 -6.13
C MET A 80 -11.16 -0.66 -4.92
N LYS A 81 -12.19 0.00 -4.36
CA LYS A 81 -12.06 0.80 -3.14
C LYS A 81 -11.69 -0.06 -1.92
N LYS A 82 -12.28 -1.25 -1.78
CA LYS A 82 -11.94 -2.20 -0.71
C LYS A 82 -10.51 -2.72 -0.84
N GLN A 83 -10.08 -3.06 -2.06
CA GLN A 83 -8.70 -3.46 -2.33
C GLN A 83 -7.73 -2.32 -2.01
N ARG A 84 -8.04 -1.09 -2.43
CA ARG A 84 -7.22 0.09 -2.13
C ARG A 84 -7.11 0.38 -0.64
N LEU A 85 -8.23 0.29 0.11
CA LEU A 85 -8.21 0.41 1.57
C LEU A 85 -7.32 -0.65 2.23
N ASN A 86 -7.37 -1.89 1.73
CA ASN A 86 -6.46 -2.93 2.21
C ASN A 86 -5.00 -2.58 1.91
N ILE A 87 -4.66 -2.13 0.69
CA ILE A 87 -3.28 -1.78 0.31
C ILE A 87 -2.73 -0.62 1.16
N GLU A 88 -3.55 0.39 1.45
CA GLU A 88 -3.16 1.49 2.34
C GLU A 88 -2.82 1.00 3.75
N GLU A 89 -3.50 -0.02 4.30
CA GLU A 89 -3.13 -0.62 5.60
C GLU A 89 -1.74 -1.27 5.58
N PHE A 90 -1.35 -1.93 4.48
CA PHE A 90 0.00 -2.49 4.32
C PHE A 90 1.05 -1.38 4.28
N LYS A 91 0.81 -0.31 3.50
CA LYS A 91 1.70 0.86 3.42
C LYS A 91 1.85 1.55 4.77
N ASN A 92 0.73 1.82 5.43
CA ASN A 92 0.65 2.48 6.73
C ASN A 92 1.23 1.62 7.86
N SER A 93 1.45 0.33 7.64
CA SER A 93 2.13 -0.55 8.59
C SER A 93 3.63 -0.68 8.32
N LEU A 94 4.05 -0.73 7.04
CA LEU A 94 5.45 -0.91 6.65
C LEU A 94 6.34 0.25 7.10
N MET A 95 5.96 1.48 6.75
CA MET A 95 6.81 2.65 7.02
C MET A 95 7.01 2.90 8.53
N PRO A 96 5.97 2.85 9.37
CA PRO A 96 6.14 2.94 10.82
C PRO A 96 6.95 1.78 11.40
N TYR A 97 6.79 0.56 10.88
CA TYR A 97 7.60 -0.58 11.31
C TYR A 97 9.08 -0.34 11.04
N LEU A 98 9.45 0.03 9.81
CA LEU A 98 10.83 0.36 9.44
C LEU A 98 11.40 1.46 10.33
N ARG A 99 10.65 2.56 10.56
CA ARG A 99 11.06 3.64 11.47
C ARG A 99 11.30 3.13 12.89
N SER A 100 10.43 2.26 13.40
CA SER A 100 10.60 1.67 14.72
C SER A 100 11.89 0.86 14.81
N VAL A 101 12.20 0.06 13.79
CA VAL A 101 13.43 -0.73 13.71
C VAL A 101 14.66 0.19 13.69
N ILE A 102 14.64 1.23 12.85
CA ILE A 102 15.72 2.25 12.76
C ILE A 102 15.97 2.86 14.13
N LEU A 103 14.93 3.37 14.81
CA LEU A 103 15.06 4.01 16.11
C LEU A 103 15.67 3.07 17.16
N THR A 104 15.23 1.80 17.20
CA THR A 104 15.80 0.82 18.12
C THR A 104 17.26 0.51 17.82
N LEU A 105 17.62 0.28 16.55
CA LEU A 105 18.99 -0.01 16.15
C LEU A 105 19.93 1.18 16.38
N GLU A 106 19.46 2.39 16.11
CA GLU A 106 20.21 3.62 16.35
C GLU A 106 20.48 3.80 17.85
N ALA A 107 19.45 3.64 18.69
CA ALA A 107 19.60 3.69 20.15
C ALA A 107 20.59 2.64 20.65
N ASN A 108 20.46 1.40 20.17
CA ASN A 108 21.34 0.29 20.54
C ASN A 108 22.78 0.46 20.04
N SER A 109 23.01 1.24 18.98
CA SER A 109 24.37 1.56 18.53
C SER A 109 25.11 2.53 19.46
N LYS A 110 24.37 3.33 20.25
CA LYS A 110 24.90 4.43 21.08
C LYS A 110 24.85 4.11 22.58
N ARG A 111 23.76 3.51 23.05
CA ARG A 111 23.44 3.33 24.48
C ARG A 111 23.89 1.95 25.00
N LYS A 112 23.66 1.69 26.29
CA LYS A 112 23.95 0.40 26.97
C LYS A 112 22.69 -0.33 27.46
N ASP A 113 21.52 0.29 27.31
CA ASP A 113 20.24 -0.35 27.55
C ASP A 113 19.70 -0.80 26.20
N TYR A 114 19.96 -2.07 25.87
CA TYR A 114 19.69 -2.61 24.55
C TYR A 114 18.27 -3.17 24.47
N ASP A 115 17.53 -2.78 23.45
CA ASP A 115 16.19 -3.29 23.19
C ASP A 115 16.16 -4.31 22.04
N ILE A 116 15.22 -5.24 22.10
CA ILE A 116 15.01 -6.20 21.01
C ILE A 116 14.26 -5.54 19.86
N ILE A 117 14.49 -6.04 18.65
CA ILE A 117 13.66 -5.72 17.49
C ILE A 117 12.35 -6.50 17.61
N THR A 118 11.24 -5.78 17.61
CA THR A 118 9.90 -6.38 17.76
C THR A 118 9.52 -7.13 16.48
N ASP A 119 8.97 -8.33 16.65
CA ASP A 119 8.42 -9.11 15.54
C ASP A 119 7.30 -8.33 14.82
N PRO A 120 7.26 -8.32 13.47
CA PRO A 120 6.22 -7.62 12.72
C PRO A 120 4.79 -7.92 13.19
N TYR A 121 4.49 -9.18 13.54
CA TYR A 121 3.17 -9.56 14.05
C TYR A 121 2.86 -8.86 15.37
N LEU A 122 3.80 -8.90 16.33
CA LEU A 122 3.61 -8.25 17.62
C LEU A 122 3.52 -6.73 17.49
N TYR A 123 4.31 -6.13 16.59
CA TYR A 123 4.28 -4.70 16.32
C TYR A 123 2.91 -4.26 15.78
N VAL A 124 2.43 -4.91 14.72
CA VAL A 124 1.15 -4.59 14.08
C VAL A 124 -0.01 -4.87 15.04
N LEU A 125 0.02 -6.00 15.77
CA LEU A 125 -0.97 -6.34 16.78
C LEU A 125 -1.09 -5.27 17.86
N GLN A 126 0.03 -4.72 18.34
CA GLN A 126 0.02 -3.64 19.33
C GLN A 126 -0.57 -2.34 18.76
N GLY A 127 -0.28 -2.01 17.50
CA GLY A 127 -0.88 -0.86 16.81
C GLY A 127 -2.40 -0.95 16.77
N TYR A 128 -2.93 -2.09 16.33
CA TYR A 128 -4.37 -2.34 16.27
C TYR A 128 -5.03 -2.30 17.65
N ARG A 129 -4.40 -2.91 18.67
CA ARG A 129 -4.93 -2.87 20.05
C ARG A 129 -4.94 -1.47 20.66
N ARG A 130 -4.02 -0.57 20.28
CA ARG A 130 -4.02 0.82 20.76
C ARG A 130 -5.12 1.66 20.11
N GLY A 131 -5.52 1.33 18.88
CA GLY A 131 -6.61 2.00 18.17
C GLY A 131 -8.01 1.60 18.64
N THR A 132 -8.15 0.46 19.31
CA THR A 132 -9.43 -0.09 19.73
C THR A 132 -9.61 -0.07 21.25
N ARG A 133 -10.79 0.33 21.75
CA ARG A 133 -11.16 0.11 23.16
C ARG A 133 -11.47 -1.37 23.48
N ALA A 134 -11.53 -2.22 22.46
CA ALA A 134 -11.79 -3.64 22.60
C ALA A 134 -10.56 -4.37 23.15
N LYS A 135 -10.78 -5.27 24.10
CA LYS A 135 -9.72 -6.09 24.72
C LYS A 135 -9.15 -7.13 23.75
N TYR A 136 -9.90 -7.47 22.69
CA TYR A 136 -9.59 -8.47 21.69
C TYR A 136 -9.92 -7.94 20.30
N LEU A 137 -9.17 -8.40 19.30
CA LEU A 137 -9.45 -8.14 17.89
C LEU A 137 -10.52 -9.11 17.39
N SER A 138 -11.32 -8.68 16.42
CA SER A 138 -12.20 -9.57 15.67
C SER A 138 -11.36 -10.54 14.81
N PRO A 139 -11.91 -11.71 14.41
CA PRO A 139 -11.20 -12.65 13.55
C PRO A 139 -10.72 -12.03 12.22
N ALA A 140 -11.47 -11.08 11.67
CA ALA A 140 -11.09 -10.36 10.45
C ALA A 140 -9.87 -9.46 10.67
N GLU A 141 -9.82 -8.75 11.80
CA GLU A 141 -8.67 -7.92 12.19
C GLU A 141 -7.44 -8.78 12.49
N GLU A 142 -7.58 -9.90 13.21
CA GLU A 142 -6.47 -10.84 13.44
C GLU A 142 -5.91 -11.39 12.12
N GLY A 143 -6.79 -11.77 11.19
CA GLY A 143 -6.40 -12.20 9.85
C GLY A 143 -5.72 -11.10 9.02
N LEU A 144 -6.08 -9.84 9.22
CA LEU A 144 -5.40 -8.70 8.58
C LEU A 144 -4.02 -8.46 9.21
N VAL A 145 -3.91 -8.45 10.55
CA VAL A 145 -2.63 -8.33 11.29
C VAL A 145 -1.65 -9.40 10.84
N TRP A 146 -2.10 -10.65 10.70
CA TRP A 146 -1.27 -11.74 10.20
C TRP A 146 -0.80 -11.53 8.76
N ARG A 147 -1.70 -11.11 7.85
CA ARG A 147 -1.32 -10.84 6.46
C ARG A 147 -0.30 -9.71 6.35
N ILE A 148 -0.51 -8.61 7.09
CA ILE A 148 0.43 -7.48 7.14
C ILE A 148 1.79 -7.93 7.67
N SER A 149 1.83 -8.75 8.73
CA SER A 149 3.10 -9.21 9.29
C SER A 149 3.87 -10.13 8.35
N VAL A 150 3.18 -11.03 7.65
CA VAL A 150 3.76 -11.87 6.59
C VAL A 150 4.29 -11.03 5.45
N PHE A 151 3.51 -10.03 5.00
CA PHE A 151 3.94 -9.08 3.98
C PHE A 151 5.24 -8.37 4.38
N ILE A 152 5.31 -7.78 5.59
CA ILE A 152 6.51 -7.08 6.07
C ILE A 152 7.72 -8.03 6.06
N LYS A 153 7.58 -9.27 6.54
CA LYS A 153 8.68 -10.25 6.54
C LYS A 153 9.16 -10.57 5.13
N LYS A 154 8.25 -10.90 4.22
CA LYS A 154 8.56 -11.18 2.80
C LYS A 154 9.20 -9.96 2.12
N PHE A 155 8.67 -8.76 2.35
CA PHE A 155 9.18 -7.52 1.79
C PHE A 155 10.65 -7.26 2.18
N LEU A 156 10.97 -7.42 3.46
CA LEU A 156 12.33 -7.28 3.96
C LEU A 156 13.27 -8.36 3.42
N GLU A 157 12.79 -9.60 3.34
CA GLU A 157 13.55 -10.72 2.80
C GLU A 157 13.94 -10.52 1.34
N LEU A 158 13.01 -10.04 0.50
CA LEU A 158 13.27 -9.69 -0.90
C LEU A 158 14.32 -8.57 -1.06
N ARG A 159 14.54 -7.77 -0.01
CA ARG A 159 15.60 -6.74 0.06
C ARG A 159 16.84 -7.19 0.84
N GLY A 160 17.04 -8.50 1.00
CA GLY A 160 18.23 -9.07 1.62
C GLY A 160 18.28 -8.98 3.15
N LEU A 161 17.12 -8.73 3.78
CA LEU A 161 17.00 -8.64 5.24
C LEU A 161 15.97 -9.64 5.77
N SER A 162 16.38 -10.91 5.88
CA SER A 162 15.53 -11.95 6.44
C SER A 162 15.29 -11.74 7.95
N TRP A 163 14.14 -12.23 8.43
CA TRP A 163 13.79 -12.17 9.85
C TRP A 163 14.82 -12.89 10.74
N GLN A 164 15.47 -13.94 10.23
CA GLN A 164 16.52 -14.67 10.94
C GLN A 164 17.67 -13.75 11.42
N ARG A 165 18.04 -12.73 10.63
CA ARG A 165 19.10 -11.76 11.04
C ARG A 165 18.68 -10.98 12.29
N PHE A 166 17.40 -10.64 12.41
CA PHE A 166 16.86 -10.00 13.61
C PHE A 166 16.75 -10.97 14.78
N GLU A 167 16.43 -12.24 14.55
CA GLU A 167 16.41 -13.25 15.61
C GLU A 167 17.80 -13.50 16.21
N GLU A 168 18.83 -13.59 15.36
CA GLU A 168 20.22 -13.70 15.79
C GLU A 168 20.66 -12.48 16.60
N TYR A 169 20.30 -11.28 16.14
CA TYR A 169 20.52 -10.04 16.88
C TYR A 169 19.79 -10.05 18.24
N ASN A 170 18.52 -10.41 18.26
CA ASN A 170 17.70 -10.47 19.48
C ASN A 170 18.24 -11.49 20.48
N LYS A 171 18.82 -12.61 20.02
CA LYS A 171 19.51 -13.58 20.90
C LYS A 171 20.71 -12.95 21.61
N LEU A 172 21.48 -12.08 20.93
CA LEU A 172 22.59 -11.36 21.56
C LEU A 172 22.07 -10.40 22.64
N VAL A 173 21.04 -9.62 22.34
CA VAL A 173 20.41 -8.70 23.30
C VAL A 173 19.84 -9.44 24.50
N SER A 174 19.09 -10.52 24.27
CA SER A 174 18.53 -11.37 25.32
C SER A 174 19.62 -11.97 26.20
N LYS A 175 20.71 -12.50 25.61
CA LYS A 175 21.84 -13.01 26.37
C LYS A 175 22.50 -11.90 27.21
N PHE A 176 22.65 -10.70 26.68
CA PHE A 176 23.20 -9.57 27.45
C PHE A 176 22.31 -9.17 28.64
N LYS A 177 20.98 -9.19 28.45
CA LYS A 177 19.99 -8.87 29.49
C LYS A 177 19.75 -10.00 30.50
N ASP A 178 20.15 -11.23 30.19
CA ASP A 178 20.04 -12.37 31.11
C ASP A 178 20.87 -12.13 32.39
N SER A 179 20.24 -12.34 33.54
CA SER A 179 20.86 -12.21 34.86
C SER A 179 21.95 -13.26 35.11
N LYS A 180 21.90 -14.39 34.38
CA LYS A 180 22.89 -15.47 34.45
C LYS A 180 24.16 -15.20 33.64
N THR A 181 24.15 -14.19 32.77
CA THR A 181 25.34 -13.85 31.95
C THR A 181 26.40 -13.19 32.80
N SER A 182 27.61 -13.78 32.78
CA SER A 182 28.74 -13.34 33.58
C SER A 182 29.16 -11.89 33.27
N GLN A 183 29.66 -11.18 34.29
CA GLN A 183 30.08 -9.79 34.13
C GLN A 183 31.28 -9.64 33.19
N SER A 184 32.11 -10.68 33.04
CA SER A 184 33.22 -10.72 32.10
C SER A 184 32.77 -10.90 30.64
N GLU A 185 31.63 -11.54 30.38
CA GLU A 185 31.06 -11.71 29.03
C GLU A 185 30.34 -10.45 28.52
N LYS A 186 29.73 -9.67 29.43
CA LYS A 186 28.90 -8.51 29.06
C LYS A 186 29.61 -7.46 28.20
N PRO A 187 30.89 -7.08 28.44
CA PRO A 187 31.59 -6.13 27.58
C PRO A 187 31.74 -6.63 26.13
N GLY A 188 32.03 -7.93 25.94
CA GLY A 188 32.14 -8.54 24.63
C GLY A 188 30.79 -8.58 23.90
N LEU A 189 29.72 -8.96 24.60
CA LEU A 189 28.35 -8.93 24.05
C LEU A 189 27.91 -7.51 23.69
N ALA A 190 28.18 -6.53 24.55
CA ALA A 190 27.87 -5.13 24.28
C ALA A 190 28.55 -4.61 23.01
N THR A 191 29.82 -4.98 22.79
CA THR A 191 30.57 -4.60 21.58
C THR A 191 29.92 -5.21 20.34
N ARG A 192 29.63 -6.52 20.38
CA ARG A 192 28.96 -7.23 19.27
C ARG A 192 27.57 -6.68 18.96
N ILE A 193 26.77 -6.37 19.98
CA ILE A 193 25.44 -5.76 19.81
C ILE A 193 25.57 -4.42 19.10
N LYS A 194 26.50 -3.55 19.50
CA LYS A 194 26.71 -2.25 18.86
C LYS A 194 27.15 -2.36 17.41
N GLU A 195 28.08 -3.27 17.12
CA GLU A 195 28.55 -3.52 15.75
C GLU A 195 27.41 -4.04 14.87
N LYS A 196 26.68 -5.05 15.35
CA LYS A 196 25.55 -5.62 14.62
C LYS A 196 24.39 -4.63 14.46
N SER A 197 24.16 -3.78 15.46
CA SER A 197 23.21 -2.67 15.36
C SER A 197 23.55 -1.73 14.22
N LYS A 198 24.82 -1.33 14.07
CA LYS A 198 25.25 -0.45 12.96
C LYS A 198 25.11 -1.12 11.59
N GLU A 199 25.47 -2.40 11.50
CA GLU A 199 25.33 -3.19 10.27
C GLU A 199 23.86 -3.29 9.82
N LEU A 200 22.98 -3.69 10.73
CA LEU A 200 21.54 -3.79 10.46
C LEU A 200 20.93 -2.42 10.19
N LEU A 201 21.33 -1.39 10.93
CA LEU A 201 20.82 -0.02 10.76
C LEU A 201 21.07 0.46 9.33
N LYS A 202 22.29 0.33 8.82
CA LYS A 202 22.63 0.70 7.44
C LYS A 202 21.75 -0.02 6.41
N THR A 203 21.42 -1.28 6.66
CA THR A 203 20.58 -2.08 5.76
C THR A 203 19.14 -1.61 5.80
N VAL A 204 18.59 -1.38 6.99
CA VAL A 204 17.21 -0.91 7.18
C VAL A 204 17.02 0.52 6.67
N GLU A 205 17.99 1.41 6.89
CA GLU A 205 17.99 2.78 6.35
C GLU A 205 17.99 2.77 4.81
N SER A 206 18.80 1.91 4.18
CA SER A 206 18.77 1.75 2.72
C SER A 206 17.39 1.32 2.21
N ILE A 207 16.76 0.34 2.87
CA ILE A 207 15.42 -0.12 2.52
C ILE A 207 14.39 0.99 2.74
N PHE A 208 14.50 1.73 3.84
CA PHE A 208 13.61 2.84 4.17
C PHE A 208 13.69 3.95 3.12
N ASP A 209 14.91 4.36 2.74
CA ASP A 209 15.15 5.37 1.72
C ASP A 209 14.64 4.93 0.34
N GLU A 210 14.76 3.64 0.00
CA GLU A 210 14.17 3.08 -1.22
C GLU A 210 12.65 3.22 -1.21
N VAL A 211 11.99 2.83 -0.11
CA VAL A 211 10.52 2.92 0.01
C VAL A 211 10.05 4.37 0.01
N GLU A 212 10.79 5.29 0.63
CA GLU A 212 10.46 6.73 0.65
C GLU A 212 10.55 7.37 -0.75
N LYS A 213 11.44 6.86 -1.60
CA LYS A 213 11.59 7.32 -2.99
C LYS A 213 10.62 6.66 -3.97
N MET A 214 9.99 5.54 -3.59
CA MET A 214 8.99 4.89 -4.42
C MET A 214 7.74 5.76 -4.54
N SER A 215 7.21 5.86 -5.76
CA SER A 215 5.87 6.38 -5.95
C SER A 215 4.84 5.47 -5.27
N ASN A 216 3.69 6.04 -4.93
CA ASN A 216 2.58 5.26 -4.36
C ASN A 216 2.21 4.05 -5.24
N LYS A 217 2.24 4.23 -6.57
CA LYS A 217 1.91 3.17 -7.52
C LYS A 217 2.93 2.02 -7.48
N GLU A 218 4.22 2.34 -7.47
CA GLU A 218 5.27 1.32 -7.37
C GLU A 218 5.17 0.53 -6.07
N LEU A 219 4.88 1.19 -4.94
CA LEU A 219 4.70 0.51 -3.67
C LEU A 219 3.44 -0.37 -3.65
N GLU A 220 2.34 0.07 -4.26
CA GLU A 220 1.13 -0.73 -4.43
C GLU A 220 1.43 -1.99 -5.26
N GLU A 221 2.17 -1.87 -6.37
CA GLU A 221 2.57 -3.01 -7.20
C GLU A 221 3.46 -4.01 -6.44
N GLU A 222 4.43 -3.53 -5.65
CA GLU A 222 5.26 -4.40 -4.81
C GLU A 222 4.43 -5.14 -3.75
N ILE A 223 3.43 -4.48 -3.16
CA ILE A 223 2.50 -5.11 -2.21
C ILE A 223 1.70 -6.21 -2.91
N LEU A 224 1.12 -5.92 -4.07
CA LEU A 224 0.31 -6.90 -4.81
C LEU A 224 1.13 -8.12 -5.21
N LYS A 225 2.35 -7.94 -5.73
CA LYS A 225 3.25 -9.05 -6.07
C LYS A 225 3.48 -10.00 -4.90
N ILE A 226 3.62 -9.47 -3.68
CA ILE A 226 3.88 -10.27 -2.48
C ILE A 226 2.61 -10.96 -1.95
N LEU A 227 1.45 -10.34 -2.12
CA LEU A 227 0.16 -10.88 -1.67
C LEU A 227 -0.39 -11.95 -2.63
N GLU A 228 -0.03 -11.87 -3.92
CA GLU A 228 -0.47 -12.80 -4.96
C GLU A 228 0.49 -13.98 -5.18
N ALA A 229 1.67 -13.97 -4.54
CA ALA A 229 2.70 -15.02 -4.60
C ALA A 229 2.64 -16.02 -3.44
#